data_AF-A0A8J2ZD56-F1
#
_entry.id   AF-A0A8J2ZD56-F1
#
_cell.length_a   1.000
_cell.length_b   1.000
_cell.length_c   1.000
_cell.angle_alpha   90.00
_cell.angle_beta   90.00
_cell.angle_gamma   90.00
#
_symmetry.space_group_name_H-M   'P 1'
#
loop_
_entity.id
_entity.type
_entity.pdbx_description
1 polymer ?
#
loop_
_entity_poly.entity_id
_entity_poly.type
_entity_poly.pdbx_seq_one_letter_code
_entity_poly.pdbx_strand_id
1 'polypeptide(L)'
;MRPGVAVAALLAALPPALAPPARGQERLAWAMAARVCLAGDPHAFATLAADLPGGGARLVVHRADGTRELCEAMPAGGVRQRAPVPSAQHVPRASDPAFFLERRCVDARRVEAADGAILGWLAYPACG
;
A
#
# COMPACT_ATOMS: atom_id res chain seq x y z
N MET A 1 54.70 -15.93 37.65
CA MET A 1 53.54 -15.10 38.03
C MET A 1 53.44 -13.90 37.11
N ARG A 2 52.37 -13.83 36.29
CA ARG A 2 51.70 -12.63 35.77
C ARG A 2 50.57 -13.09 34.83
N PRO A 3 49.28 -12.90 35.18
CA PRO A 3 48.16 -13.29 34.33
C PRO A 3 47.86 -12.15 33.35
N GLY A 4 47.86 -12.46 32.05
CA GLY A 4 47.32 -11.59 31.01
C GLY A 4 45.86 -11.94 30.78
N VAL A 5 44.96 -11.11 31.28
CA VAL A 5 43.52 -11.19 31.00
C VAL A 5 43.30 -10.77 29.55
N ALA A 6 42.74 -11.67 28.73
CA ALA A 6 42.19 -11.32 27.43
C ALA A 6 40.71 -11.70 27.43
N VAL A 7 39.86 -10.68 27.56
CA VAL A 7 38.41 -10.74 27.39
C VAL A 7 38.12 -11.02 25.92
N ALA A 8 37.77 -12.25 25.58
CA ALA A 8 37.30 -12.59 24.25
C ALA A 8 35.88 -12.02 24.06
N ALA A 9 35.76 -11.18 23.05
CA ALA A 9 34.59 -10.40 22.71
C ALA A 9 33.32 -11.26 22.55
N LEU A 10 32.23 -10.82 23.17
CA LEU A 10 30.88 -11.21 22.81
C LEU A 10 30.64 -10.88 21.33
N LEU A 11 30.69 -11.90 20.48
CA LEU A 11 30.06 -11.88 19.17
C LEU A 11 28.55 -11.88 19.39
N ALA A 12 27.96 -10.70 19.45
CA ALA A 12 26.53 -10.51 19.37
C ALA A 12 26.05 -11.06 18.02
N ALA A 13 25.45 -12.26 18.04
CA ALA A 13 24.65 -12.76 16.94
C ALA A 13 23.41 -11.88 16.81
N LEU A 14 23.50 -10.82 16.01
CA LEU A 14 22.32 -10.08 15.59
C LEU A 14 21.44 -11.04 14.76
N PRO A 15 20.17 -11.25 15.13
CA PRO A 15 19.23 -11.92 14.25
C PRO A 15 19.14 -11.11 12.95
N PRO A 16 19.00 -11.77 11.77
CA PRO A 16 18.76 -11.06 10.53
C PRO A 16 17.54 -10.17 10.75
N ALA A 17 17.73 -8.86 10.60
CA ALA A 17 16.64 -7.93 10.51
C ALA A 17 15.69 -8.46 9.44
N LEU A 18 14.47 -8.82 9.83
CA LEU A 18 13.37 -9.11 8.93
C LEU A 18 13.31 -7.96 7.93
N ALA A 19 13.76 -8.22 6.70
CA ALA A 19 13.56 -7.31 5.61
C ALA A 19 12.03 -7.12 5.45
N PRO A 20 11.52 -5.87 5.37
CA PRO A 20 10.13 -5.67 4.98
C PRO A 20 9.89 -6.33 3.62
N PRO A 21 8.68 -6.84 3.36
CA PRO A 21 8.38 -7.62 2.18
C PRO A 21 8.60 -6.83 0.87
N ALA A 22 8.65 -7.57 -0.23
CA ALA A 22 9.16 -7.21 -1.54
C ALA A 22 8.62 -5.88 -2.10
N ARG A 23 9.34 -4.79 -1.78
CA ARG A 23 8.95 -3.37 -1.98
C ARG A 23 8.54 -2.93 -3.40
N GLY A 24 8.74 -3.71 -4.45
CA GLY A 24 8.43 -3.32 -5.84
C GLY A 24 7.13 -3.94 -6.38
N GLN A 25 7.09 -5.27 -6.45
CA GLN A 25 5.97 -6.01 -7.06
C GLN A 25 4.66 -5.86 -6.28
N GLU A 26 4.71 -5.88 -4.94
CA GLU A 26 3.52 -5.71 -4.09
C GLU A 26 2.89 -4.33 -4.31
N ARG A 27 3.72 -3.28 -4.48
CA ARG A 27 3.22 -1.93 -4.79
C ARG A 27 2.60 -1.85 -6.17
N LEU A 28 3.16 -2.55 -7.15
CA LEU A 28 2.64 -2.56 -8.51
C LEU A 28 1.27 -3.24 -8.58
N ALA A 29 1.14 -4.42 -7.97
CA ALA A 29 -0.13 -5.15 -7.91
C ALA A 29 -1.21 -4.31 -7.22
N TRP A 30 -0.87 -3.68 -6.10
CA TRP A 30 -1.77 -2.78 -5.40
C TRP A 30 -2.14 -1.53 -6.21
N ALA A 31 -1.18 -0.90 -6.90
CA ALA A 31 -1.46 0.26 -7.74
C ALA A 31 -2.37 -0.07 -8.94
N MET A 32 -2.18 -1.24 -9.55
CA MET A 32 -3.07 -1.73 -10.60
C MET A 32 -4.49 -1.95 -10.09
N ALA A 33 -4.63 -2.63 -8.95
CA ALA A 33 -5.90 -2.82 -8.28
C ALA A 33 -6.59 -1.48 -7.95
N ALA A 34 -5.83 -0.53 -7.38
CA ALA A 34 -6.32 0.79 -7.02
C ALA A 34 -6.78 1.59 -8.24
N ARG A 35 -6.01 1.60 -9.32
CA ARG A 35 -6.37 2.27 -10.57
C ARG A 35 -7.69 1.75 -11.13
N VAL A 36 -7.88 0.44 -11.14
CA VAL A 36 -9.12 -0.21 -11.59
C VAL A 36 -10.29 0.13 -10.67
N CYS A 37 -10.08 0.13 -9.35
CA CYS A 37 -11.12 0.48 -8.37
C CYS A 37 -11.52 1.97 -8.42
N LEU A 38 -10.59 2.87 -8.71
CA LEU A 38 -10.88 4.30 -8.88
C LEU A 38 -11.62 4.60 -10.18
N ALA A 39 -11.53 3.71 -11.19
CA ALA A 39 -12.25 3.80 -12.45
C ALA A 39 -12.08 5.16 -13.16
N GLY A 40 -10.90 5.77 -13.03
CA GLY A 40 -10.58 7.06 -13.65
C GLY A 40 -11.05 8.30 -12.89
N ASP A 41 -11.69 8.17 -11.72
CA ASP A 41 -12.09 9.32 -10.90
C ASP A 41 -10.87 9.98 -10.24
N PRO A 42 -10.45 11.19 -10.67
CA PRO A 42 -9.25 11.83 -10.16
C PRO A 42 -9.42 12.36 -8.74
N HIS A 43 -10.66 12.60 -8.30
CA HIS A 43 -10.96 13.20 -6.99
C HIS A 43 -11.10 12.15 -5.89
N ALA A 44 -11.19 10.87 -6.25
CA ALA A 44 -11.22 9.76 -5.31
C ALA A 44 -9.81 9.27 -4.96
N PHE A 45 -9.72 8.55 -3.84
CA PHE A 45 -8.52 7.83 -3.44
C PHE A 45 -8.84 6.45 -2.86
N ALA A 46 -7.87 5.56 -2.87
CA ALA A 46 -8.04 4.19 -2.38
C ALA A 46 -7.04 3.87 -1.25
N THR A 47 -7.52 3.18 -0.21
CA THR A 47 -6.67 2.58 0.84
C THR A 47 -6.80 1.06 0.81
N LEU A 48 -5.73 0.36 1.21
CA LEU A 48 -5.74 -1.10 1.29
C LEU A 48 -6.56 -1.55 2.52
N ALA A 49 -7.62 -2.32 2.29
CA ALA A 49 -8.41 -2.91 3.35
C ALA A 49 -7.90 -4.32 3.73
N ALA A 50 -7.57 -5.13 2.72
CA ALA A 50 -6.99 -6.46 2.89
C ALA A 50 -6.38 -6.97 1.58
N ASP A 51 -5.33 -7.78 1.68
CA ASP A 51 -4.89 -8.64 0.58
C ASP A 51 -5.84 -9.84 0.44
N LEU A 52 -6.11 -10.26 -0.80
CA LEU A 52 -6.97 -11.40 -1.09
C LEU A 52 -6.16 -12.59 -1.61
N PRO A 53 -6.62 -13.82 -1.40
CA PRO A 53 -6.00 -15.01 -2.00
C PRO A 53 -5.85 -14.87 -3.52
N GLY A 54 -4.75 -15.41 -4.05
CA GLY A 54 -4.46 -15.38 -5.49
C GLY A 54 -3.92 -14.03 -5.98
N GLY A 55 -3.52 -13.12 -5.09
CA GLY A 55 -2.89 -11.83 -5.45
C GLY A 55 -3.88 -10.71 -5.74
N GLY A 56 -5.16 -10.89 -5.36
CA GLY A 56 -6.14 -9.81 -5.41
C GLY A 56 -6.00 -8.86 -4.23
N ALA A 57 -6.75 -7.76 -4.27
CA ALA A 57 -6.80 -6.80 -3.17
C ALA A 57 -8.24 -6.33 -2.93
N ARG A 58 -8.59 -6.14 -1.66
CA ARG A 58 -9.78 -5.42 -1.23
C ARG A 58 -9.35 -4.01 -0.82
N LEU A 59 -9.96 -3.03 -1.46
CA LEU A 59 -9.67 -1.61 -1.26
C LEU A 59 -10.90 -0.91 -0.71
N VAL A 60 -10.68 0.13 0.09
CA VAL A 60 -11.71 1.14 0.37
C VAL A 60 -11.48 2.29 -0.59
N VAL A 61 -12.46 2.61 -1.42
CA VAL A 61 -12.49 3.81 -2.26
C VAL A 61 -13.23 4.90 -1.51
N HIS A 62 -12.59 6.05 -1.39
CA HIS A 62 -13.12 7.26 -0.76
C HIS A 62 -13.42 8.26 -1.87
N ARG A 63 -14.69 8.61 -2.02
CA ARG A 63 -15.19 9.55 -3.03
C ARG A 63 -15.21 10.98 -2.46
N ALA A 64 -15.20 11.96 -3.36
CA ALA A 64 -15.22 13.37 -2.99
C ALA A 64 -16.53 13.82 -2.30
N ASP A 65 -17.63 13.12 -2.55
CA ASP A 65 -18.93 13.33 -1.90
C ASP A 65 -19.02 12.72 -0.48
N GLY A 66 -17.93 12.11 0.01
CA GLY A 66 -17.87 11.41 1.29
C GLY A 66 -18.36 9.96 1.24
N THR A 67 -18.85 9.49 0.08
CA THR A 67 -19.23 8.10 -0.11
C THR A 67 -18.01 7.19 -0.02
N ARG A 68 -18.19 6.02 0.61
CA ARG A 68 -17.16 4.99 0.71
C ARG A 68 -17.68 3.66 0.18
N GLU A 69 -16.89 3.02 -0.66
CA GLU A 69 -17.18 1.69 -1.22
C GLU A 69 -15.99 0.75 -1.01
N LEU A 70 -16.29 -0.51 -0.70
CA LEU A 70 -15.37 -1.62 -0.85
C LEU A 70 -15.29 -1.99 -2.33
N CYS A 71 -14.08 -2.15 -2.84
CA CYS A 71 -13.81 -2.66 -4.17
C CYS A 71 -12.84 -3.84 -4.07
N GLU A 72 -13.22 -4.98 -4.64
CA GLU A 72 -12.35 -6.15 -4.74
C GLU A 72 -11.80 -6.24 -6.16
N ALA A 73 -10.49 -6.05 -6.29
CA ALA A 73 -9.78 -6.15 -7.56
C ALA A 73 -9.03 -7.48 -7.66
N MET A 74 -9.09 -8.06 -8.85
CA MET A 74 -8.35 -9.26 -9.24
C MET A 74 -6.96 -8.88 -9.78
N PRO A 75 -5.96 -9.79 -9.70
CA PRO A 75 -4.60 -9.53 -10.19
C PRO A 75 -4.54 -9.10 -11.66
N ALA A 76 -5.43 -9.64 -12.48
CA ALA A 76 -5.51 -9.36 -13.92
C ALA A 76 -6.16 -8.00 -14.25
N GLY A 77 -6.44 -7.14 -13.26
CA GLY A 77 -6.97 -5.80 -13.49
C GLY A 77 -8.50 -5.73 -13.66
N GLY A 78 -9.24 -6.71 -13.16
CA GLY A 78 -10.71 -6.70 -13.15
C GLY A 78 -11.28 -6.43 -11.75
N VAL A 79 -12.49 -5.86 -11.69
CA VAL A 79 -13.25 -5.74 -10.44
C VAL A 79 -14.13 -6.97 -10.27
N ARG A 80 -13.97 -7.70 -9.16
CA ARG A 80 -14.85 -8.82 -8.79
C ARG A 80 -16.14 -8.34 -8.14
N GLN A 81 -16.04 -7.37 -7.23
CA GLN A 81 -17.17 -6.89 -6.45
C GLN A 81 -16.99 -5.42 -6.05
N ARG A 82 -18.12 -4.70 -5.98
CA ARG A 82 -18.25 -3.43 -5.27
C ARG A 82 -19.38 -3.52 -4.25
N ALA A 83 -19.20 -2.90 -3.09
CA ALA A 83 -20.23 -2.82 -2.07
C ALA A 83 -20.06 -1.53 -1.25
N PRO A 84 -21.13 -0.93 -0.69
CA PRO A 84 -20.97 0.15 0.27
C PRO A 84 -20.16 -0.33 1.48
N VAL A 85 -19.31 0.54 2.03
CA VAL A 85 -18.58 0.22 3.27
C VAL A 85 -19.57 0.21 4.44
N PRO A 86 -19.68 -0.89 5.21
CA PRO A 86 -20.48 -0.90 6.42
C PRO A 86 -20.00 0.20 7.36
N SER A 87 -20.91 0.97 7.95
CA SER A 87 -20.58 2.15 8.79
C SER A 87 -19.62 1.86 9.95
N ALA A 88 -19.49 0.59 10.38
CA ALA A 88 -18.55 0.14 11.41
C ALA A 88 -17.16 -0.29 10.89
N GLN A 89 -16.94 -0.38 9.56
CA GLN A 89 -15.70 -0.93 8.99
C GLN A 89 -14.79 0.16 8.40
N HIS A 90 -13.53 0.11 8.83
CA HIS A 90 -12.37 0.80 8.27
C HIS A 90 -12.52 2.32 8.08
N VAL A 91 -12.28 3.07 9.17
CA VAL A 91 -11.89 4.47 9.09
C VAL A 91 -10.39 4.49 8.78
N PRO A 92 -9.94 5.02 7.62
CA PRO A 92 -8.52 5.15 7.33
C PRO A 92 -7.87 5.95 8.44
N ARG A 93 -6.79 5.42 8.99
CA ARG A 93 -5.95 6.18 9.91
C ARG A 93 -5.11 7.15 9.07
N ALA A 94 -4.74 8.28 9.66
CA ALA A 94 -3.83 9.23 8.99
C ALA A 94 -2.51 8.55 8.54
N SER A 95 -2.10 7.49 9.25
CA SER A 95 -0.95 6.67 8.92
C SER A 95 -1.17 5.65 7.80
N ASP A 96 -2.37 5.52 7.22
CA ASP A 96 -2.60 4.50 6.21
C ASP A 96 -2.10 4.99 4.83
N PRO A 97 -1.45 4.11 4.04
CA PRO A 97 -1.04 4.45 2.69
C PRO A 97 -2.28 4.69 1.81
N ALA A 98 -2.24 5.76 1.03
CA ALA A 98 -3.31 6.14 0.12
C ALA A 98 -2.79 6.22 -1.33
N PHE A 99 -3.57 5.67 -2.25
CA PHE A 99 -3.31 5.72 -3.68
C PHE A 99 -4.23 6.71 -4.37
N PHE A 100 -3.64 7.56 -5.21
CA PHE A 100 -4.30 8.60 -5.98
C PHE A 100 -3.96 8.45 -7.47
N LEU A 101 -4.88 8.81 -8.37
CA LEU A 101 -4.58 8.87 -9.81
C LEU A 101 -3.67 10.06 -10.14
N GLU A 102 -3.78 11.15 -9.39
CA GLU A 102 -3.02 12.38 -9.56
C GLU A 102 -2.11 12.64 -8.36
N ARG A 103 -1.03 13.41 -8.57
CA ARG A 103 -0.13 13.79 -7.48
C ARG A 103 -0.81 14.83 -6.59
N ARG A 104 -1.16 14.45 -5.36
CA ARG A 104 -1.85 15.34 -4.40
C ARG A 104 -0.92 16.04 -3.41
N CYS A 105 0.24 15.45 -3.09
CA CYS A 105 1.21 16.06 -2.19
C CYS A 105 2.65 15.85 -2.65
N VAL A 106 3.57 16.65 -2.11
CA VAL A 106 4.99 16.64 -2.51
C VAL A 106 5.66 15.30 -2.22
N ASP A 107 5.29 14.67 -1.11
CA ASP A 107 5.87 13.39 -0.64
C ASP A 107 5.23 12.15 -1.29
N ALA A 108 4.22 12.34 -2.14
CA ALA A 108 3.61 11.24 -2.87
C ALA A 108 4.61 10.65 -3.88
N ARG A 109 4.83 9.33 -3.80
CA ARG A 109 5.74 8.60 -4.66
C ARG A 109 5.02 8.14 -5.93
N ARG A 110 5.61 8.40 -7.09
CA ARG A 110 5.12 7.92 -8.38
C ARG A 110 5.16 6.39 -8.43
N VAL A 111 4.12 5.77 -8.97
CA VAL A 111 4.10 4.34 -9.28
C VAL A 111 3.99 4.18 -10.79
N GLU A 112 4.94 3.44 -11.37
CA GLU A 112 5.07 3.20 -12.80
C GLU A 112 4.92 1.72 -13.12
N ALA A 113 4.32 1.42 -14.26
CA ALA A 113 4.35 0.08 -14.85
C ALA A 113 5.70 -0.20 -15.54
N ALA A 114 5.91 -1.46 -15.93
CA ALA A 114 7.17 -1.89 -16.55
C ALA A 114 7.46 -1.20 -17.90
N ASP A 115 6.42 -0.71 -18.58
CA ASP A 115 6.51 0.07 -19.82
C ASP A 115 6.73 1.57 -19.58
N GLY A 116 6.88 2.00 -18.33
CA GLY A 116 7.04 3.40 -17.94
C GLY A 116 5.73 4.17 -17.78
N ALA A 117 4.57 3.55 -18.03
CA ALA A 117 3.28 4.21 -17.87
C ALA A 117 3.01 4.55 -16.40
N ILE A 118 2.51 5.77 -16.15
CA ILE A 118 2.16 6.21 -14.80
C ILE A 118 0.85 5.56 -14.38
N LEU A 119 0.91 4.73 -13.34
CA LEU A 119 -0.28 4.13 -12.77
C LEU A 119 -0.96 5.06 -11.78
N GLY A 120 -0.18 5.82 -11.00
CA GLY A 120 -0.66 6.81 -10.05
C GLY A 120 0.40 7.17 -9.00
N TRP A 121 -0.07 7.57 -7.83
CA TRP A 121 0.75 8.14 -6.77
C TRP A 121 0.40 7.54 -5.42
N LEU A 122 1.43 7.11 -4.70
CA LEU A 122 1.32 6.55 -3.36
C LEU A 122 1.80 7.57 -2.32
N ALA A 123 0.89 8.01 -1.45
CA ALA A 123 1.22 8.82 -0.29
C ALA A 123 1.25 7.99 1.00
N TYR A 124 2.25 8.24 1.85
CA TYR A 124 2.31 7.74 3.22
C TYR A 124 3.00 8.80 4.10
N PRO A 125 2.31 9.40 5.08
CA PRO A 125 0.87 9.30 5.36
C PRO A 125 0.00 9.78 4.18
N ALA A 126 -1.32 9.55 4.24
CA ALA A 126 -2.23 10.09 3.24
C ALA A 126 -2.09 11.63 3.12
N CYS A 127 -2.23 12.18 1.91
CA CYS A 127 -2.20 13.63 1.71
C CYS A 127 -3.41 14.24 2.44
N GLY A 128 -3.16 15.19 3.34
CA GLY A 128 -4.18 15.90 4.13
C GLY A 128 -4.96 16.92 3.34
#